data_AF-A0A7Z9Y306-F1
#
_entry.id   AF-A0A7Z9Y306-F1
#
_cell.length_a   1.000
_cell.length_b   1.000
_cell.length_c   1.000
_cell.angle_alpha   90.00
_cell.angle_beta   90.00
_cell.angle_gamma   90.00
#
_symmetry.space_group_name_H-M   'P 1'
#
loop_
_entity.id
_entity.type
_entity.pdbx_description
1 polymer ?
#
loop_
_entity_poly.entity_id
_entity_poly.type
_entity_poly.pdbx_seq_one_letter_code
_entity_poly.pdbx_strand_id
1 'polypeptide(L)' 'MDLSTTYLGMELKNPLVPSSSPLTEDIGNLRAMEDSGAAAVVLYSLFE' A
#
# COMPACT_ATOMS: atom_id res chain seq x y z
N MET A 1 18.95 7.72 3.85
CA MET A 1 18.44 7.12 5.10
C MET A 1 17.73 5.84 4.69
N ASP A 2 17.97 4.73 5.37
CA ASP A 2 17.24 3.48 5.12
C ASP A 2 15.89 3.55 5.85
N LEU A 3 14.80 3.33 5.13
CA LEU A 3 13.44 3.33 5.66
C LEU A 3 12.82 1.92 5.66
N SER A 4 13.56 0.89 5.24
CA SER A 4 13.04 -0.47 5.20
C SER A 4 12.56 -0.95 6.57
N THR A 5 11.54 -1.81 6.58
CA THR A 5 10.93 -2.30 7.81
C THR A 5 10.36 -3.70 7.63
N THR A 6 10.37 -4.49 8.70
CA THR A 6 9.67 -5.78 8.76
C THR A 6 8.32 -5.57 9.43
N TYR A 7 7.23 -5.88 8.74
CA TYR A 7 5.87 -5.80 9.26
C TYR A 7 5.12 -7.10 9.05
N LEU A 8 4.63 -7.72 10.14
CA LEU A 8 3.95 -9.03 10.12
C LEU A 8 4.75 -10.13 9.38
N GLY A 9 6.08 -10.09 9.46
CA GLY A 9 6.97 -11.03 8.76
C GLY A 9 7.22 -10.72 7.28
N MET A 10 6.71 -9.59 6.77
CA MET A 10 6.98 -9.09 5.42
C MET A 10 8.05 -8.01 5.44
N GLU A 11 8.96 -8.05 4.48
CA GLU A 11 9.94 -6.98 4.24
C GLU A 11 9.33 -5.90 3.35
N LEU A 12 9.28 -4.66 3.85
CA LEU A 12 8.72 -3.51 3.17
C LEU A 12 9.82 -2.49 2.87
N LYS A 13 9.77 -1.90 1.66
CA LYS A 13 10.75 -0.88 1.23
C LYS A 13 10.71 0.40 2.07
N ASN A 14 9.58 0.67 2.72
CA ASN A 14 9.37 1.79 3.64
C ASN A 14 8.11 1.52 4.51
N PRO A 15 7.84 2.29 5.58
CA PRO A 15 6.67 2.05 6.44
C PRO A 15 5.37 2.68 5.91
N LEU A 16 5.34 3.21 4.67
CA LEU A 16 4.18 3.92 4.14
C LEU A 16 3.20 2.95 3.46
N VAL A 17 1.99 2.92 4.01
CA VAL A 17 0.88 2.09 3.53
C VAL A 17 -0.37 2.96 3.41
N PRO A 18 -0.84 3.30 2.19
CA PRO A 18 -2.11 3.99 2.00
C PRO A 18 -3.28 3.19 2.59
N SER A 19 -4.15 3.89 3.31
CA SER A 19 -5.36 3.30 3.92
C SER A 19 -6.44 2.98 2.87
N SER A 20 -7.46 2.24 3.29
CA SER A 20 -8.66 1.99 2.49
C SER A 20 -9.31 3.32 2.12
N SER A 21 -9.53 3.54 0.82
CA SER A 21 -10.13 4.75 0.28
C SER A 21 -10.66 4.48 -1.14
N PRO A 22 -11.49 5.36 -1.74
CA PRO A 22 -11.94 5.18 -3.12
C PRO A 22 -10.80 5.01 -4.14
N LEU A 23 -9.58 5.48 -3.83
CA LEU A 23 -8.43 5.28 -4.70
C LEU A 23 -7.98 3.81 -4.76
N THR A 24 -8.33 2.98 -3.79
CA THR A 24 -7.94 1.56 -3.74
C THR A 24 -9.01 0.62 -4.29
N GLU A 25 -10.05 1.14 -4.95
CA GLU A 25 -11.09 0.35 -5.63
C GLU A 25 -10.68 -0.13 -7.03
N ASP A 26 -9.80 0.62 -7.70
CA ASP A 26 -9.32 0.36 -9.05
C ASP A 26 -7.88 -0.13 -9.07
N ILE A 27 -7.62 -1.18 -9.87
CA ILE A 27 -6.29 -1.83 -9.95
C ILE A 27 -5.25 -0.90 -10.57
N GLY A 28 -5.63 -0.03 -11.51
CA GLY A 28 -4.74 0.95 -12.11
C GLY A 28 -4.21 1.95 -11.08
N ASN A 29 -5.06 2.38 -10.15
CA ASN A 29 -4.63 3.22 -9.04
C ASN A 29 -3.69 2.50 -8.08
N LEU A 30 -3.92 1.22 -7.77
CA LEU A 30 -2.99 0.42 -6.94
C LEU A 30 -1.59 0.38 -7.56
N ARG A 31 -1.52 0.20 -8.88
CA ARG A 31 -0.25 0.23 -9.63
C ARG A 31 0.41 1.61 -9.58
N ALA A 32 -0.36 2.68 -9.78
CA ALA A 32 0.18 4.04 -9.68
C ALA A 32 0.73 4.35 -8.27
N MET A 33 0.11 3.81 -7.21
CA MET A 33 0.61 3.93 -5.84
C MET A 33 1.91 3.16 -5.63
N GLU A 34 2.00 1.93 -6.13
CA GLU A 34 3.23 1.13 -6.12
C GLU A 34 4.38 1.89 -6.79
N ASP A 35 4.13 2.37 -8.01
CA ASP A 35 5.06 3.17 -8.83
C ASP A 35 5.49 4.47 -8.12
N SER A 36 4.56 5.06 -7.34
CA SER A 36 4.82 6.27 -6.53
C SER A 36 5.56 5.99 -5.21
N GLY A 37 5.84 4.73 -4.89
CA GLY A 37 6.63 4.36 -3.73
C GLY A 37 5.86 3.82 -2.53
N ALA A 38 4.56 3.51 -2.63
CA ALA A 38 3.84 2.78 -1.59
C ALA A 38 4.45 1.38 -1.39
N ALA A 39 4.65 0.96 -0.15
CA ALA A 39 5.26 -0.34 0.16
C ALA A 39 4.23 -1.47 0.28
N ALA A 40 3.02 -1.13 0.67
CA ALA A 40 1.82 -1.98 0.63
C ALA A 40 0.60 -1.06 0.52
N VAL A 41 -0.59 -1.61 0.36
CA VAL A 41 -1.87 -0.87 0.25
C VAL A 41 -2.96 -1.62 1.01
N VAL A 42 -3.91 -0.89 1.60
CA VAL A 42 -5.14 -1.47 2.14
C VAL A 42 -6.23 -1.37 1.07
N LEU A 43 -6.76 -2.53 0.66
CA LEU A 43 -7.81 -2.60 -0.35
C LEU A 43 -9.10 -1.94 0.13
N TYR A 44 -9.88 -1.42 -0.84
CA TYR A 44 -11.22 -0.94 -0.56
C TYR A 44 -12.07 -2.04 0.09
N SER A 45 -12.94 -1.66 1.03
CA SER A 45 -13.80 -2.62 1.73
C SER A 45 -14.76 -3.29 0.74
N LEU A 46 -14.75 -4.62 0.71
CA LEU A 46 -15.55 -5.39 -0.25
C LEU A 46 -17.02 -5.54 0.16
N PHE A 47 -17.33 -5.28 1.44
CA PHE A 47 -18.66 -5.37 2.03
C PHE A 47 -18.86 -4.22 3.01
N GLU A 48 -20.12 -3.81 3.20
CA GLU A 48 -20.56 -2.79 4.17
C GLU A 48 -21.53 -3.39 5.20
#